data_AF-A0A3L7PRC4-F1
#
_entry.id   AF-A0A3L7PRC4-F1
#
_cell.length_a   1.000
_cell.length_b   1.000
_cell.length_c   1.000
_cell.angle_alpha   90.00
_cell.angle_beta   90.00
_cell.angle_gamma   90.00
#
_symmetry.space_group_name_H-M   'P 1'
#
loop_
_entity.id
_entity.type
_entity.pdbx_description
1 polymer ?
#
loop_
_entity_poly.entity_id
_entity_poly.type
_entity_poly.pdbx_seq_one_letter_code
_entity_poly.pdbx_strand_id
1 'polypeptide(L)'
;MAITTISPQELAARQERGEVNDLIDVRTPVEFREVHVTFARNVPLDRLDPNAVMNARNGANQQPLYVICRSGNRANQACEKFLAAGFINIVNVAGGTLACEQAGLPVARGKQAISLERQVRIAAGLLVLAGAALGYFVNLNWIGLSAFVGAGLAFAGITDTCGMGMLLARMPWNQVPKTSGSKSSPATTNCESKPRSSCCG
;
A
#
# COMPACT_ATOMS: atom_id res chain seq x y z
N MET A 1 9.78 -7.57 -24.27
CA MET A 1 9.63 -6.11 -24.44
C MET A 1 10.34 -5.43 -23.29
N ALA A 2 10.99 -4.29 -23.52
CA ALA A 2 11.65 -3.53 -22.45
C ALA A 2 10.61 -2.67 -21.70
N ILE A 3 10.68 -2.66 -20.37
CA ILE A 3 9.86 -1.79 -19.53
C ILE A 3 10.47 -0.39 -19.58
N THR A 4 9.68 0.61 -20.01
CA THR A 4 10.09 2.01 -19.95
C THR A 4 10.26 2.42 -18.49
N THR A 5 11.42 2.95 -18.15
CA THR A 5 11.73 3.42 -16.79
C THR A 5 12.09 4.90 -16.85
N ILE A 6 11.58 5.70 -15.92
CA ILE A 6 11.91 7.13 -15.79
C ILE A 6 12.55 7.43 -14.44
N SER A 7 13.34 8.49 -14.39
CA SER A 7 13.89 9.00 -13.14
C SER A 7 12.85 9.79 -12.33
N PRO A 8 13.02 9.90 -11.00
CA PRO A 8 12.18 10.78 -10.18
C PRO A 8 12.20 12.24 -10.63
N GLN A 9 13.34 12.73 -11.12
CA GLN A 9 13.49 14.10 -11.62
C GLN A 9 12.66 14.33 -12.88
N GLU A 10 12.65 13.37 -13.79
CA GLU A 10 11.77 13.40 -14.97
C GLU A 10 10.29 13.31 -14.58
N LEU A 11 9.96 12.50 -13.57
CA LEU A 11 8.60 12.42 -13.04
C LEU A 11 8.15 13.77 -12.46
N ALA A 12 9.00 14.44 -11.69
CA ALA A 12 8.74 15.79 -11.17
C ALA A 12 8.52 16.79 -12.30
N ALA A 13 9.41 16.83 -13.30
CA ALA A 13 9.28 17.75 -14.43
C ALA A 13 7.99 17.51 -15.23
N ARG A 14 7.56 16.25 -15.40
CA ARG A 14 6.28 15.91 -16.05
C ARG A 14 5.08 16.27 -15.18
N GLN A 15 5.20 16.11 -13.86
CA GLN A 15 4.15 16.50 -12.91
C GLN A 15 3.92 18.01 -12.92
N GLU A 16 4.99 18.81 -12.96
CA GLU A 16 4.91 20.28 -13.05
C GLU A 16 4.23 20.74 -14.34
N ARG A 17 4.38 19.99 -15.43
CA ARG A 17 3.68 20.24 -16.70
C ARG A 17 2.25 19.69 -16.76
N GLY A 18 1.79 18.99 -15.72
CA GLY A 18 0.46 18.35 -15.70
C GLY A 18 0.33 17.13 -16.63
N GLU A 19 1.46 16.53 -17.03
CA GLU A 19 1.49 15.36 -17.93
C GLU A 19 1.32 14.03 -17.19
N VAL A 20 1.50 14.03 -15.87
CA VAL A 20 1.36 12.83 -15.03
C VAL A 20 -0.08 12.74 -14.54
N ASN A 21 -0.87 11.96 -15.25
CA ASN A 21 -2.29 11.78 -14.95
C ASN A 21 -2.58 10.62 -14.00
N ASP A 22 -1.64 9.66 -13.87
CA ASP A 22 -1.88 8.49 -13.05
C ASP A 22 -0.58 7.85 -12.53
N LEU A 23 -0.47 7.77 -11.20
CA LEU A 23 0.62 7.10 -10.49
C LEU A 23 0.04 6.09 -9.50
N ILE A 24 0.41 4.82 -9.63
CA ILE A 24 0.03 3.77 -8.70
C ILE A 24 1.21 3.32 -7.83
N ASP A 25 0.99 3.25 -6.52
CA ASP A 25 1.94 2.67 -5.58
C ASP A 25 1.54 1.23 -5.25
N VAL A 26 2.41 0.29 -5.62
CA VAL A 26 2.14 -1.15 -5.50
C VAL A 26 2.56 -1.76 -4.16
N ARG A 27 2.93 -0.92 -3.19
CA ARG A 27 3.22 -1.33 -1.81
C ARG A 27 1.95 -1.65 -1.02
N THR A 28 2.15 -2.18 0.19
CA THR A 28 1.04 -2.42 1.12
C THR A 28 0.41 -1.10 1.58
N PRO A 29 -0.86 -1.09 2.02
CA PRO A 29 -1.51 0.12 2.53
C PRO A 29 -0.85 0.67 3.80
N VAL A 30 -0.13 -0.17 4.56
CA VAL A 30 0.65 0.27 5.73
C VAL A 30 1.83 1.12 5.27
N GLU A 31 2.65 0.60 4.36
CA GLU A 31 3.80 1.33 3.80
C GLU A 31 3.38 2.61 3.07
N PHE A 32 2.25 2.57 2.34
CA PHE A 32 1.70 3.74 1.65
C PHE A 32 1.28 4.83 2.64
N ARG A 33 0.60 4.46 3.74
CA ARG A 33 0.19 5.41 4.77
C ARG A 33 1.37 6.05 5.49
N GLU A 34 2.48 5.34 5.67
CA GLU A 34 3.68 5.91 6.30
C GLU A 34 4.26 7.06 5.47
N VAL A 35 4.52 6.80 4.18
CA VAL A 35 5.01 7.81 3.24
C VAL A 35 4.65 7.40 1.82
N HIS A 36 4.05 8.32 1.05
CA HIS A 36 3.78 8.12 -0.37
C HIS A 36 3.83 9.46 -1.13
N VAL A 37 3.95 9.39 -2.45
CA VAL A 37 3.86 10.57 -3.32
C VAL A 37 2.41 11.07 -3.33
N THR A 38 2.17 12.37 -3.12
CA THR A 38 0.83 12.92 -2.80
C THR A 38 -0.25 12.62 -3.85
N PHE A 39 0.13 12.52 -5.12
CA PHE A 39 -0.78 12.22 -6.23
C PHE A 39 -0.81 10.74 -6.62
N ALA A 40 -0.13 9.86 -5.86
CA ALA A 40 -0.20 8.42 -6.06
C ALA A 40 -1.46 7.84 -5.41
N ARG A 41 -2.03 6.78 -6.01
CA ARG A 41 -3.03 5.92 -5.35
C ARG A 41 -2.45 4.56 -4.99
N ASN A 42 -2.91 3.95 -3.91
CA ASN A 42 -2.42 2.65 -3.49
C ASN A 42 -3.13 1.50 -4.23
N VAL A 43 -2.37 0.63 -4.90
CA VAL A 43 -2.85 -0.60 -5.54
C VAL A 43 -1.88 -1.74 -5.23
N PRO A 44 -2.03 -2.42 -4.09
CA PRO A 44 -1.07 -3.43 -3.62
C PRO A 44 -0.79 -4.54 -4.64
N LEU A 45 0.49 -4.91 -4.82
CA LEU A 45 0.95 -5.89 -5.81
C LEU A 45 0.27 -7.28 -5.68
N ASP A 46 -0.08 -7.67 -4.45
CA ASP A 46 -0.78 -8.91 -4.12
C ASP A 46 -2.21 -8.95 -4.65
N ARG A 47 -2.83 -7.78 -4.85
CA ARG A 47 -4.20 -7.62 -5.36
C ARG A 47 -4.27 -6.92 -6.71
N LEU A 48 -3.12 -6.70 -7.33
CA LEU A 48 -3.01 -6.01 -8.61
C LEU A 48 -3.64 -6.86 -9.71
N ASP A 49 -4.79 -6.41 -10.21
CA ASP A 49 -5.40 -6.88 -11.45
C ASP A 49 -5.23 -5.79 -12.54
N PRO A 50 -4.37 -6.03 -13.55
CA PRO A 50 -4.15 -5.09 -14.65
C PRO A 50 -5.44 -4.63 -15.33
N ASN A 51 -6.40 -5.52 -15.56
CA ASN A 51 -7.64 -5.20 -16.26
C ASN A 51 -8.52 -4.29 -15.41
N ALA A 52 -8.67 -4.59 -14.12
CA ALA A 52 -9.43 -3.74 -13.21
C ALA A 52 -8.83 -2.33 -13.10
N VAL A 53 -7.50 -2.23 -13.01
CA VAL A 53 -6.82 -0.93 -12.97
C VAL A 53 -7.03 -0.15 -14.25
N MET A 54 -6.89 -0.78 -15.42
CA MET A 54 -7.06 -0.09 -16.70
C MET A 54 -8.51 0.27 -16.99
N ASN A 55 -9.47 -0.56 -16.61
CA ASN A 55 -10.91 -0.26 -16.73
C ASN A 55 -11.30 0.95 -15.86
N ALA A 56 -10.71 1.10 -14.68
CA ALA A 56 -10.95 2.26 -13.81
C ALA A 56 -10.44 3.58 -14.42
N ARG A 57 -9.58 3.54 -15.45
CA ARG A 57 -9.03 4.72 -16.13
C ARG A 57 -9.96 5.33 -17.19
N ASN A 58 -11.16 4.79 -17.42
CA ASN A 58 -12.25 5.39 -18.24
C ASN A 58 -11.79 6.17 -19.50
N GLY A 59 -10.97 5.56 -20.35
CA GLY A 59 -10.54 6.18 -21.62
C GLY A 59 -9.14 6.81 -21.62
N ALA A 60 -8.44 6.86 -20.48
CA ALA A 60 -7.03 7.27 -20.41
C ALA A 60 -6.04 6.17 -20.86
N ASN A 61 -6.47 5.23 -21.71
CA ASN A 61 -5.63 4.12 -22.21
C ASN A 61 -4.44 4.62 -23.05
N GLN A 62 -4.53 5.83 -23.60
CA GLN A 62 -3.46 6.50 -24.34
C GLN A 62 -2.43 7.18 -23.42
N GLN A 63 -2.74 7.35 -22.14
CA GLN A 63 -1.87 8.00 -21.16
C GLN A 63 -0.99 6.97 -20.43
N PRO A 64 0.30 7.28 -20.21
CA PRO A 64 1.19 6.37 -19.48
C PRO A 64 0.66 6.11 -18.06
N LEU A 65 0.70 4.85 -17.62
CA LEU A 65 0.48 4.49 -16.22
C LEU A 65 1.83 4.47 -15.53
N TYR A 66 2.04 5.35 -14.56
CA TYR A 66 3.25 5.33 -13.76
C TYR A 66 3.10 4.36 -12.58
N VAL A 67 4.11 3.55 -12.34
CA VAL A 67 4.13 2.54 -11.28
C VAL A 67 5.32 2.78 -10.38
N ILE A 68 5.08 2.86 -9.07
CA ILE A 68 6.09 3.10 -8.05
C ILE A 68 6.00 2.06 -6.94
N CYS A 69 7.14 1.78 -6.30
CA CYS A 69 7.19 1.03 -5.04
C CYS A 69 8.28 1.62 -4.14
N ARG A 70 8.80 0.88 -3.15
CA ARG A 70 9.81 1.42 -2.20
C ARG A 70 11.14 1.74 -2.88
N SER A 71 11.65 0.80 -3.69
CA SER A 71 13.00 0.84 -4.28
C SER A 71 13.07 0.47 -5.77
N GLY A 72 11.99 -0.05 -6.36
CA GLY A 72 11.89 -0.42 -7.78
C GLY A 72 11.47 -1.87 -8.05
N ASN A 73 11.84 -2.84 -7.20
CA ASN A 73 11.65 -4.28 -7.49
C ASN A 73 10.18 -4.69 -7.67
N ARG A 74 9.29 -4.24 -6.78
CA ARG A 74 7.85 -4.56 -6.86
C ARG A 74 7.16 -3.84 -8.03
N ALA A 75 7.66 -2.66 -8.39
CA ALA A 75 7.14 -1.90 -9.53
C ALA A 75 7.49 -2.61 -10.85
N ASN A 76 8.70 -3.15 -10.99
CA ASN A 76 9.05 -4.01 -12.13
C ASN A 76 8.10 -5.21 -12.28
N GLN A 77 7.84 -5.94 -11.19
CA GLN A 77 6.91 -7.07 -11.20
C GLN A 77 5.47 -6.65 -11.59
N ALA A 78 5.03 -5.47 -11.13
CA ALA A 78 3.76 -4.92 -11.55
C ALA A 78 3.75 -4.59 -13.06
N CYS A 79 4.79 -3.93 -13.57
CA CYS A 79 4.93 -3.64 -15.00
C CYS A 79 4.91 -4.91 -15.86
N GLU A 80 5.59 -5.98 -15.44
CA GLU A 80 5.55 -7.29 -16.10
C GLU A 80 4.12 -7.86 -16.14
N LYS A 81 3.36 -7.76 -15.04
CA LYS A 81 1.95 -8.19 -15.01
C LYS A 81 1.09 -7.40 -16.01
N PHE A 82 1.29 -6.07 -16.11
CA PHE A 82 0.56 -5.26 -17.08
C PHE A 82 0.94 -5.60 -18.53
N LEU A 83 2.23 -5.80 -18.82
CA LEU A 83 2.70 -6.22 -20.14
C LEU A 83 2.14 -7.59 -20.53
N ALA A 84 2.10 -8.54 -19.59
CA ALA A 84 1.51 -9.86 -19.81
C ALA A 84 0.00 -9.79 -20.09
N ALA A 85 -0.69 -8.79 -19.54
CA ALA A 85 -2.09 -8.51 -19.84
C ALA A 85 -2.30 -7.72 -21.15
N GLY A 86 -1.23 -7.39 -21.88
CA GLY A 86 -1.30 -6.69 -23.17
C GLY A 86 -1.24 -5.16 -23.08
N PHE A 87 -1.01 -4.58 -21.90
CA PHE A 87 -0.88 -3.14 -21.74
C PHE A 87 0.56 -2.69 -21.94
N ILE A 88 0.77 -1.84 -22.95
CA ILE A 88 2.12 -1.43 -23.39
C ILE A 88 2.56 -0.05 -22.84
N ASN A 89 1.63 0.77 -22.37
CA ASN A 89 1.92 2.15 -21.94
C ASN A 89 2.13 2.24 -20.42
N ILE A 90 3.06 1.46 -19.91
CA ILE A 90 3.36 1.34 -18.47
C ILE A 90 4.78 1.80 -18.23
N VAL A 91 4.94 2.71 -17.28
CA VAL A 91 6.22 3.34 -16.96
C VAL A 91 6.60 3.05 -15.52
N ASN A 92 7.77 2.46 -15.32
CA ASN A 92 8.34 2.24 -13.99
C ASN A 92 9.06 3.50 -13.49
N VAL A 93 8.88 3.84 -12.22
CA VAL A 93 9.62 4.94 -11.57
C VAL A 93 10.86 4.37 -10.88
N ALA A 94 12.04 4.74 -11.38
CA ALA A 94 13.33 4.29 -10.85
C ALA A 94 13.54 4.75 -9.40
N GLY A 95 14.11 3.88 -8.57
CA GLY A 95 14.46 4.19 -7.17
C GLY A 95 13.26 4.33 -6.23
N GLY A 96 12.03 4.27 -6.74
CA GLY A 96 10.82 4.23 -5.94
C GLY A 96 10.57 5.48 -5.09
N THR A 97 9.76 5.34 -4.05
CA THR A 97 9.37 6.42 -3.14
C THR A 97 10.57 7.08 -2.46
N LEU A 98 11.64 6.31 -2.17
CA LEU A 98 12.86 6.84 -1.55
C LEU A 98 13.56 7.85 -2.46
N ALA A 99 13.68 7.52 -3.75
CA ALA A 99 14.31 8.41 -4.71
C ALA A 99 13.41 9.61 -5.05
N CYS A 100 12.08 9.46 -5.03
CA CYS A 100 11.15 10.58 -5.13
C CYS A 100 11.26 11.55 -3.94
N GLU A 101 11.41 11.04 -2.72
CA GLU A 101 11.63 11.86 -1.52
C GLU A 101 12.95 12.62 -1.60
N GLN A 102 14.03 11.97 -2.04
CA GLN A 102 15.34 12.61 -2.23
C GLN A 102 15.33 13.66 -3.36
N ALA A 103 14.53 13.44 -4.40
CA ALA A 103 14.35 14.38 -5.51
C ALA A 103 13.42 15.55 -5.16
N GLY A 104 12.86 15.61 -3.94
CA GLY A 104 12.02 16.72 -3.49
C GLY A 104 10.58 16.69 -4.02
N LEU A 105 10.09 15.55 -4.49
CA LEU A 105 8.68 15.44 -4.89
C LEU A 105 7.75 15.64 -3.67
N PRO A 106 6.53 16.16 -3.89
CA PRO A 106 5.54 16.27 -2.83
C PRO A 106 5.19 14.87 -2.31
N VAL A 107 5.56 14.60 -1.06
CA VAL A 107 5.27 13.36 -0.35
C VAL A 107 4.33 13.64 0.82
N ALA A 108 3.28 12.82 0.94
CA ALA A 108 2.41 12.78 2.09
C ALA A 108 2.97 11.77 3.10
N ARG A 109 3.26 12.24 4.32
CA ARG A 109 3.64 11.39 5.46
C ARG A 109 2.45 11.24 6.38
N GLY A 110 1.96 10.02 6.56
CA GLY A 110 0.94 9.74 7.57
C GLY A 110 1.55 9.48 8.94
N LYS A 111 0.69 9.27 9.94
CA LYS A 111 1.14 8.79 11.25
C LYS A 111 1.77 7.42 11.05
N GLN A 112 3.02 7.24 11.49
CA GLN A 112 3.66 5.93 11.49
C GLN A 112 2.74 4.96 12.22
N ALA A 113 2.26 3.93 11.51
CA ALA A 113 1.59 2.83 12.17
C ALA A 113 2.66 2.20 13.07
N ILE A 114 2.48 2.31 14.39
CA ILE A 114 3.38 1.66 15.35
C ILE A 114 3.48 0.20 14.91
N SER A 115 4.70 -0.28 14.67
CA SER A 115 4.91 -1.65 14.22
C SER A 115 4.23 -2.59 15.20
N LEU A 116 3.59 -3.61 14.65
CA LEU A 116 2.82 -4.57 15.42
C LEU A 116 3.68 -5.22 16.53
N GLU A 117 4.97 -5.40 16.26
CA GLU A 117 5.99 -5.87 17.20
C GLU A 117 6.22 -4.91 18.37
N ARG A 118 6.21 -3.59 18.14
CA ARG A 118 6.35 -2.59 19.21
C ARG A 118 5.12 -2.58 20.12
N GLN A 119 3.92 -2.77 19.56
CA GLN A 119 2.70 -2.87 20.35
C GLN A 119 2.72 -4.11 21.26
N VAL A 120 3.14 -5.27 20.73
CA VAL A 120 3.25 -6.51 21.52
C VAL A 120 4.32 -6.37 22.61
N ARG A 121 5.50 -5.81 22.29
CA ARG A 121 6.58 -5.62 23.28
C ARG A 121 6.16 -4.71 24.43
N ILE A 122 5.48 -3.60 24.14
CA ILE A 122 5.01 -2.67 25.19
C ILE A 122 3.94 -3.33 26.06
N ALA A 123 2.93 -3.97 25.46
CA ALA A 123 1.84 -4.62 26.21
C ALA A 123 2.35 -5.76 27.09
N ALA A 124 3.20 -6.62 26.52
CA ALA A 124 3.84 -7.71 27.23
C ALA A 124 4.72 -7.24 28.39
N GLY A 125 5.55 -6.21 28.16
CA GLY A 125 6.40 -5.62 29.18
C GLY A 125 5.60 -5.00 30.35
N LEU A 126 4.52 -4.26 30.03
CA LEU A 126 3.63 -3.70 31.06
C LEU A 126 2.94 -4.79 31.89
N LEU A 127 2.53 -5.89 31.26
CA LEU A 127 1.87 -6.99 31.96
C LEU A 127 2.84 -7.73 32.91
N VAL A 128 4.08 -7.96 32.47
CA VAL A 128 5.14 -8.56 33.32
C VAL A 128 5.49 -7.64 34.49
N LEU A 129 5.65 -6.33 34.25
CA LEU A 129 5.90 -5.33 35.29
C LEU A 129 4.76 -5.26 36.31
N ALA A 130 3.51 -5.26 35.84
CA ALA A 130 2.34 -5.25 36.71
C ALA A 130 2.26 -6.52 37.58
N GLY A 131 2.48 -7.70 36.99
CA GLY A 131 2.50 -8.96 37.75
C GLY A 131 3.64 -9.04 38.77
N ALA A 132 4.82 -8.46 38.46
CA ALA A 132 5.93 -8.40 39.40
C ALA A 132 5.66 -7.44 40.56
N ALA A 133 5.06 -6.27 40.27
CA ALA A 133 4.64 -5.33 41.30
C ALA A 133 3.56 -5.93 42.22
N LEU A 134 2.54 -6.58 41.66
CA LEU A 134 1.51 -7.28 42.45
C LEU A 134 2.09 -8.45 43.26
N GLY A 135 3.08 -9.15 42.70
CA GLY A 135 3.87 -10.18 43.40
C GLY A 135 4.58 -9.66 44.64
N TYR A 136 5.14 -8.45 44.53
CA TYR A 136 5.86 -7.79 45.62
C TYR A 136 4.92 -7.19 46.67
N PHE A 137 3.83 -6.53 46.26
CA PHE A 137 2.97 -5.75 47.17
C PHE A 137 1.76 -6.52 47.74
N VAL A 138 1.26 -7.56 47.06
CA VAL A 138 0.00 -8.23 47.44
C VAL A 138 0.23 -9.68 47.87
N ASN A 139 0.87 -10.49 47.04
CA ASN A 139 1.12 -11.90 47.34
C ASN A 139 2.13 -12.53 46.39
N LEU A 140 3.03 -13.36 46.91
CA LEU A 140 4.12 -13.98 46.15
C LEU A 140 3.63 -14.86 44.98
N ASN A 141 2.42 -15.40 45.07
CA ASN A 141 1.81 -16.23 44.01
C ASN A 141 1.64 -15.48 42.67
N TRP A 142 1.58 -14.14 42.67
CA TRP A 142 1.47 -13.34 41.44
C TRP A 142 2.76 -13.31 40.61
N ILE A 143 3.91 -13.66 41.20
CA ILE A 143 5.17 -13.84 40.46
C ILE A 143 5.04 -14.97 39.43
N GLY A 144 4.21 -15.99 39.71
CA GLY A 144 3.92 -17.07 38.77
C GLY A 144 3.29 -16.59 37.46
N LEU A 145 2.45 -15.55 37.51
CA LEU A 145 1.85 -14.95 36.33
C LEU A 145 2.90 -14.26 35.45
N SER A 146 3.79 -13.47 36.06
CA SER A 146 4.89 -12.81 35.34
C SER A 146 5.89 -13.81 34.77
N ALA A 147 6.21 -14.88 35.51
CA ALA A 147 7.10 -15.94 35.06
C ALA A 147 6.53 -16.69 33.86
N PHE A 148 5.23 -17.03 33.87
CA PHE A 148 4.56 -17.69 32.75
C PHE A 148 4.54 -16.83 31.48
N VAL A 149 4.19 -15.55 31.62
CA VAL A 149 4.16 -14.61 30.48
C VAL A 149 5.56 -14.35 29.94
N GLY A 150 6.55 -14.14 30.81
CA GLY A 150 7.95 -13.98 30.44
C GLY A 150 8.51 -15.20 29.70
N ALA A 151 8.24 -16.41 30.20
CA ALA A 151 8.64 -17.66 29.55
C ALA A 151 7.98 -17.82 28.17
N GLY A 152 6.70 -17.47 28.02
CA GLY A 152 5.99 -17.50 26.74
C GLY A 152 6.57 -16.53 25.71
N LEU A 153 7.00 -15.35 26.14
CA LEU A 153 7.65 -14.36 25.26
C LEU A 153 9.05 -14.81 24.82
N ALA A 154 9.82 -15.38 25.76
CA ALA A 154 11.13 -15.94 25.45
C ALA A 154 11.01 -17.09 24.44
N PHE A 155 10.06 -17.99 24.64
CA PHE A 155 9.75 -19.07 23.72
C PHE A 155 9.33 -18.55 22.33
N ALA A 156 8.40 -17.59 22.27
CA ALA A 156 7.96 -16.99 21.01
C ALA A 156 9.07 -16.23 20.26
N GLY A 157 10.01 -15.62 20.98
CA GLY A 157 11.20 -14.99 20.41
C GLY A 157 12.21 -16.00 19.87
N ILE A 158 12.31 -17.18 20.47
CA ILE A 158 13.19 -18.27 19.99
C ILE A 158 12.61 -18.96 18.77
N THR A 159 11.28 -19.06 18.66
CA THR A 159 10.60 -19.81 17.59
C THR A 159 10.15 -18.95 16.42
N ASP A 160 10.47 -17.65 16.39
CA ASP A 160 10.06 -16.66 15.37
C ASP A 160 8.56 -16.68 15.00
N THR A 161 7.72 -17.23 15.88
CA THR A 161 6.29 -17.48 15.64
C THR A 161 5.48 -16.47 16.44
N CYS A 162 5.37 -15.26 15.91
CA CYS A 162 4.47 -14.26 16.48
C CYS A 162 3.03 -14.57 16.06
N GLY A 163 2.40 -15.58 16.68
CA GLY A 163 1.01 -15.99 16.39
C GLY A 163 -0.01 -14.85 16.55
N MET A 164 0.27 -13.90 17.46
CA MET A 164 -0.48 -12.65 17.62
C MET A 164 -0.36 -11.74 16.38
N GLY A 165 0.80 -11.77 15.71
CA GLY A 165 1.08 -11.00 14.50
C GLY A 165 0.19 -11.37 13.32
N MET A 166 -0.01 -12.68 13.12
CA MET A 166 -0.92 -13.22 12.11
C MET A 166 -2.39 -12.88 12.39
N LEU A 167 -2.77 -12.80 13.67
CA LEU A 167 -4.13 -12.45 14.10
C LEU A 167 -4.44 -10.97 13.88
N LEU A 168 -3.51 -10.08 14.21
CA LEU A 168 -3.71 -8.64 14.02
C LEU A 168 -3.57 -8.20 12.57
N ALA A 169 -2.82 -8.93 11.73
CA ALA A 169 -2.81 -8.72 10.28
C ALA A 169 -4.23 -8.85 9.66
N ARG A 170 -5.14 -9.56 10.33
CA ARG A 170 -6.55 -9.72 9.95
C ARG A 170 -7.48 -8.66 10.55
N MET A 171 -6.99 -7.66 11.28
CA MET A 171 -7.84 -6.59 11.79
C MET A 171 -8.23 -5.59 10.68
N PRO A 172 -9.45 -5.02 10.71
CA PRO A 172 -10.03 -4.25 9.59
C PRO A 172 -9.25 -2.98 9.20
N TRP A 173 -8.49 -2.37 10.12
CA TRP A 173 -7.61 -1.23 9.81
C TRP A 173 -6.29 -1.62 9.13
N ASN A 174 -6.00 -2.91 9.05
CA ASN A 174 -4.87 -3.51 8.35
C ASN A 174 -5.32 -4.32 7.12
N GLN A 175 -6.61 -4.60 7.01
CA GLN A 175 -7.21 -5.23 5.83
C GLN A 175 -7.66 -4.16 4.82
N VAL A 176 -7.34 -4.37 3.55
CA VAL A 176 -7.93 -3.61 2.44
C VAL A 176 -9.35 -4.16 2.18
N PRO A 177 -10.39 -3.31 2.03
CA PRO A 177 -11.74 -3.77 1.70
C PRO A 177 -11.71 -4.61 0.41
N LYS A 178 -12.35 -5.78 0.43
CA LYS A 178 -12.60 -6.53 -0.81
C LYS A 178 -13.76 -5.84 -1.51
N THR A 179 -13.50 -5.15 -2.61
CA THR A 179 -14.57 -4.74 -3.53
C THR A 179 -15.10 -6.02 -4.17
N SER A 180 -16.14 -6.60 -3.57
CA SER A 180 -16.89 -7.72 -4.12
C SER A 180 -17.54 -7.28 -5.42
N GLY A 181 -17.23 -8.01 -6.49
CA GLY A 181 -17.70 -7.70 -7.83
C GLY A 181 -19.20 -7.83 -8.05
N SER A 182 -19.58 -7.27 -9.20
CA SER A 182 -20.76 -7.59 -10.00
C SER A 182 -22.13 -7.31 -9.39
N LYS A 183 -22.76 -6.26 -9.89
CA LYS A 183 -24.08 -6.42 -10.51
C LYS A 183 -24.02 -5.93 -11.94
N SER A 184 -23.97 -6.89 -12.84
CA SER A 184 -24.59 -6.79 -14.15
C SER A 184 -26.03 -6.29 -14.01
N SER A 185 -26.40 -5.27 -14.78
CA SER A 185 -27.71 -5.25 -15.43
C SER A 185 -27.69 -4.38 -16.69
N PRO A 186 -28.50 -4.75 -17.69
CA PRO A 186 -28.34 -4.36 -19.08
C PRO A 186 -29.35 -3.28 -19.51
N ALA A 187 -29.18 -2.81 -20.76
CA ALA A 187 -30.09 -1.94 -21.51
C ALA A 187 -30.12 -0.48 -21.02
N THR A 188 -30.04 0.54 -21.89
CA THR A 188 -30.76 0.67 -23.15
C THR A 188 -29.93 1.35 -24.24
N THR A 189 -29.96 0.71 -25.41
CA THR A 189 -29.81 1.25 -26.75
C THR A 189 -30.71 2.46 -26.98
N ASN A 190 -30.17 3.56 -27.52
CA ASN A 190 -30.50 4.08 -28.86
C ASN A 190 -30.04 5.54 -29.05
N CYS A 191 -29.49 5.77 -30.25
CA CYS A 191 -29.56 6.94 -31.13
C CYS A 191 -29.42 8.35 -30.53
N GLU A 192 -28.58 9.23 -31.07
CA GLU A 192 -28.77 9.78 -32.42
C GLU A 192 -27.48 10.47 -32.90
N SER A 193 -27.16 10.23 -34.15
CA SER A 193 -26.19 10.94 -34.98
C SER A 193 -26.64 12.37 -35.34
N LYS A 194 -25.82 13.40 -35.05
CA LYS A 194 -25.27 14.37 -36.05
C LYS A 194 -24.49 15.55 -35.43
N PRO A 195 -23.59 16.21 -36.19
CA PRO A 195 -22.72 17.29 -35.74
C PRO A 195 -23.31 18.68 -36.05
N ARG A 196 -22.92 19.71 -35.27
CA ARG A 196 -22.97 21.17 -35.57
C ARG A 196 -22.27 21.89 -34.41
N SER A 197 -21.06 22.42 -34.60
CA SER A 197 -20.74 23.79 -35.02
C SER A 197 -21.12 24.90 -34.02
N SER A 198 -20.08 25.63 -33.59
CA SER A 198 -20.07 27.10 -33.41
C SER A 198 -20.47 27.75 -32.07
N CYS A 199 -19.64 28.75 -31.72
CA CYS A 199 -19.84 29.92 -30.83
C CYS A 199 -19.77 29.67 -29.31
N CYS A 200 -18.77 30.17 -28.57
CA CYS A 200 -18.48 31.58 -28.24
C CYS A 200 -19.67 32.35 -27.67
N GLY A 201 -19.55 32.70 -26.39
CA GLY A 201 -20.35 33.67 -25.63
C GLY A 201 -19.61 33.97 -24.35
#